data_AF-A0A7C5UNW2-F1
#
_entry.id   AF-A0A7C5UNW2-F1
#
_cell.length_a   1.000
_cell.length_b   1.000
_cell.length_c   1.000
_cell.angle_alpha   90.00
_cell.angle_beta   90.00
_cell.angle_gamma   90.00
#
_symmetry.space_group_name_H-M   'P 1'
#
loop_
_entity.id
_entity.type
_entity.pdbx_description
1 polymer ?
#
loop_
_entity_poly.entity_id
_entity_poly.type
_entity_poly.pdbx_seq_one_letter_code
_entity_poly.pdbx_strand_id
1 'polypeptide(L)'
;MARTFPWMPRRWRRYQEISRILLRHGFGFLLEAARPRRGPLRLPDTLPPARHLRLALEELGPTFIKLGQILSTRPDRLPSPLIAELVLL
;
A
#
# COMPACT_ATOMS: atom_id res chain seq x y z
N MET A 1 25.44 -21.83 -30.33
CA MET A 1 25.27 -22.53 -29.04
C MET A 1 24.94 -21.50 -27.97
N ALA A 2 23.66 -21.43 -27.54
CA ALA A 2 23.18 -20.48 -26.54
C ALA A 2 23.24 -21.10 -25.14
N ARG A 3 23.85 -20.40 -24.17
CA ARG A 3 23.81 -20.77 -22.74
C ARG A 3 23.06 -19.67 -21.97
N THR A 4 21.81 -20.01 -21.67
CA THR A 4 20.86 -19.48 -20.67
C THR A 4 21.34 -18.39 -19.70
N PHE A 5 20.66 -17.24 -19.76
CA PHE A 5 20.70 -16.12 -18.81
C PHE A 5 19.79 -16.45 -17.59
N PRO A 6 20.29 -16.65 -16.35
CA PRO A 6 19.42 -16.95 -15.21
C PRO A 6 19.05 -15.65 -14.46
N TRP A 7 18.03 -14.94 -14.95
CA TRP A 7 17.47 -13.77 -14.24
C TRP A 7 16.06 -14.08 -13.71
N MET A 8 16.00 -14.85 -12.61
CA MET A 8 14.80 -14.90 -11.78
C MET A 8 14.92 -13.84 -10.67
N PRO A 9 13.98 -12.87 -10.56
CA PRO A 9 14.08 -11.84 -9.54
C PRO A 9 13.76 -12.45 -8.17
N ARG A 10 14.78 -12.58 -7.31
CA ARG A 10 14.68 -13.04 -5.90
C ARG A 10 13.78 -12.19 -4.99
N ARG A 11 13.11 -11.16 -5.54
CA ARG A 11 12.23 -10.20 -4.84
C ARG A 11 10.76 -10.60 -4.84
N TRP A 12 10.36 -11.62 -5.62
CA TRP A 12 8.95 -12.02 -5.79
C TRP A 12 8.22 -12.33 -4.47
N ARG A 13 8.91 -12.93 -3.51
CA ARG A 13 8.35 -13.23 -2.17
C ARG A 13 7.95 -11.97 -1.40
N ARG A 14 8.72 -10.89 -1.51
CA ARG A 14 8.40 -9.59 -0.89
C ARG A 14 7.21 -8.92 -1.55
N TYR A 15 7.08 -9.02 -2.87
CA TYR A 15 5.91 -8.49 -3.57
C TYR A 15 4.60 -9.19 -3.14
N GLN A 16 4.65 -10.50 -2.91
CA GLN A 16 3.51 -11.25 -2.37
C GLN A 16 3.13 -10.82 -0.95
N GLU A 17 4.13 -10.59 -0.09
CA GLU A 17 3.93 -10.09 1.28
C GLU A 17 3.30 -8.68 1.28
N ILE A 18 3.86 -7.76 0.48
CA ILE A 18 3.33 -6.39 0.32
C ILE A 18 1.88 -6.44 -0.17
N SER A 19 1.59 -7.26 -1.18
CA SER A 19 0.24 -7.40 -1.74
C SER A 19 -0.75 -7.95 -0.71
N ARG A 20 -0.34 -8.92 0.11
CA ARG A 20 -1.16 -9.51 1.17
C ARG A 20 -1.50 -8.49 2.26
N ILE A 21 -0.54 -7.67 2.69
CA ILE A 21 -0.75 -6.63 3.72
C ILE A 21 -1.70 -5.55 3.18
N LEU A 22 -1.48 -5.08 1.95
CA LEU A 22 -2.37 -4.11 1.30
C LEU A 22 -3.82 -4.64 1.20
N LEU A 23 -4.00 -5.89 0.78
CA LEU A 23 -5.33 -6.53 0.72
C LEU A 23 -6.01 -6.58 2.09
N ARG A 24 -5.26 -6.91 3.15
CA ARG A 24 -5.77 -6.98 4.53
C ARG A 24 -6.24 -5.64 5.07
N HIS A 25 -5.57 -4.54 4.68
CA HIS A 25 -5.94 -3.17 5.08
C HIS A 25 -6.96 -2.51 4.15
N GLY A 26 -7.61 -3.28 3.28
CA GLY A 26 -8.68 -2.75 2.43
C GLY A 26 -8.19 -2.11 1.14
N PHE A 27 -6.89 -2.11 0.82
CA PHE A 27 -6.36 -1.63 -0.47
C PHE A 27 -6.55 -2.61 -1.63
N GLY A 28 -7.38 -3.65 -1.46
CA GLY A 28 -7.83 -4.49 -2.57
C GLY A 28 -8.47 -3.68 -3.70
N PHE A 29 -9.11 -2.56 -3.37
CA PHE A 29 -9.64 -1.63 -4.36
C PHE A 29 -8.56 -1.03 -5.29
N LEU A 30 -7.28 -0.92 -4.89
CA LEU A 30 -6.23 -0.42 -5.79
C LEU A 30 -5.88 -1.44 -6.87
N LEU A 31 -5.84 -2.72 -6.49
CA LEU A 31 -5.69 -3.85 -7.41
C LEU A 31 -6.92 -4.02 -8.31
N GLU A 32 -8.12 -3.76 -7.77
CA GLU A 32 -9.35 -3.76 -8.56
C GLU A 32 -9.53 -2.52 -9.43
N ALA A 33 -9.11 -1.34 -9.00
CA ALA A 33 -9.07 -0.13 -9.85
C ALA A 33 -8.12 -0.31 -11.04
N ALA A 34 -7.05 -1.10 -10.85
CA ALA A 34 -6.17 -1.53 -11.93
C ALA A 34 -6.81 -2.62 -12.84
N ARG A 35 -7.94 -3.21 -12.47
CA ARG A 35 -8.75 -4.15 -13.29
C ARG A 35 -10.11 -3.54 -13.63
N PRO A 36 -10.32 -3.04 -14.86
CA PRO A 36 -11.42 -2.12 -15.20
C PRO A 36 -12.85 -2.73 -15.20
N ARG A 37 -13.16 -3.80 -14.47
CA ARG A 37 -14.42 -4.56 -14.61
C ARG A 37 -15.15 -5.01 -13.35
N ARG A 38 -14.82 -4.61 -12.12
CA ARG A 38 -15.71 -4.87 -10.96
C ARG A 38 -15.82 -3.67 -10.02
N GLY A 39 -17.05 -3.46 -9.55
CA GLY A 39 -17.51 -2.29 -8.79
C GLY A 39 -16.83 -2.12 -7.42
N PRO A 40 -17.18 -1.06 -6.67
CA PRO A 40 -16.39 -0.61 -5.53
C PRO A 40 -16.30 -1.67 -4.44
N LEU A 41 -15.08 -2.13 -4.15
CA LEU A 41 -14.79 -2.92 -2.97
C LEU A 41 -15.03 -2.03 -1.74
N ARG A 42 -16.05 -2.39 -0.94
CA ARG A 42 -16.31 -1.76 0.36
C ARG A 42 -15.07 -1.92 1.23
N LEU A 43 -14.49 -0.81 1.67
CA LEU A 43 -13.59 -0.79 2.81
C LEU A 43 -14.34 -1.41 3.99
N PRO A 44 -13.71 -2.27 4.82
CA PRO A 44 -14.35 -2.76 6.03
C PRO A 44 -14.81 -1.55 6.86
N ASP A 45 -16.11 -1.43 7.14
CA ASP A 45 -16.75 -0.27 7.78
C ASP A 45 -16.26 0.02 9.23
N THR A 46 -15.26 -0.71 9.71
CA THR A 46 -14.76 -0.66 11.08
C THR A 46 -13.75 0.44 11.36
N LEU A 47 -13.00 0.93 10.36
CA LEU A 47 -11.99 2.00 10.56
C LEU A 47 -11.99 3.02 9.41
N PRO A 48 -11.63 4.29 9.69
CA PRO A 48 -11.47 5.30 8.66
C PRO A 48 -10.40 4.90 7.63
N PRO A 49 -10.56 5.24 6.33
CA PRO A 49 -9.60 4.88 5.27
C PRO A 49 -8.17 5.36 5.56
N ALA A 50 -8.02 6.51 6.21
CA ALA A 50 -6.73 7.07 6.57
C ALA A 50 -5.97 6.21 7.60
N ARG A 51 -6.69 5.65 8.57
CA ARG A 51 -6.12 4.78 9.61
C ARG A 51 -5.71 3.43 9.04
N HIS A 52 -6.46 2.91 8.07
CA HIS A 52 -6.07 1.74 7.29
C HIS A 52 -4.77 1.97 6.54
N LEU A 53 -4.56 3.16 5.96
CA LEU A 53 -3.28 3.49 5.31
C LEU A 53 -2.12 3.47 6.30
N ARG A 54 -2.27 4.13 7.46
CA ARG A 54 -1.22 4.16 8.49
C ARG A 54 -0.82 2.75 8.91
N LEU A 55 -1.80 1.92 9.27
CA LEU A 55 -1.56 0.54 9.70
C LEU A 55 -0.91 -0.32 8.60
N ALA A 56 -1.29 -0.10 7.33
CA ALA A 56 -0.64 -0.77 6.21
C ALA A 56 0.83 -0.36 6.10
N LEU A 57 1.15 0.93 6.20
CA LEU A 57 2.53 1.42 6.11
C LEU A 57 3.39 0.93 7.29
N GLU A 58 2.81 0.83 8.50
CA GLU A 58 3.48 0.24 9.67
C GLU A 58 3.79 -1.24 9.47
N GLU A 59 2.81 -2.04 9.02
CA GLU A 59 2.98 -3.48 8.81
C GLU A 59 3.94 -3.78 7.64
N LEU A 60 4.00 -2.90 6.63
CA LEU A 60 4.95 -2.98 5.51
C LEU A 60 6.39 -2.63 5.92
N GLY A 61 6.58 -1.96 7.07
CA GLY A 61 7.89 -1.73 7.68
C GLY A 61 8.56 -0.39 7.33
N PRO A 62 9.83 -0.21 7.74
CA PRO A 62 10.49 1.10 7.85
C PRO A 62 10.60 1.88 6.54
N THR A 63 10.70 1.20 5.40
CA THR A 63 10.70 1.87 4.08
C THR A 63 9.37 2.56 3.81
N PHE A 64 8.25 1.91 4.14
CA PHE A 64 6.91 2.45 3.91
C PHE A 64 6.52 3.50 4.94
N ILE A 65 6.97 3.35 6.18
CA ILE A 65 6.92 4.40 7.20
C ILE A 65 7.59 5.69 6.68
N LYS A 66 8.81 5.58 6.14
CA LYS A 66 9.53 6.73 5.57
C LYS A 66 8.77 7.39 4.41
N LEU A 67 8.13 6.60 3.56
CA LEU A 67 7.27 7.12 2.49
C LEU A 67 6.06 7.87 3.07
N GLY A 68 5.41 7.33 4.11
CA GLY A 68 4.32 8.01 4.81
C GLY A 68 4.74 9.36 5.37
N GLN A 69 5.91 9.42 6.00
CA GLN A 69 6.50 10.67 6.52
C GLN A 69 6.80 11.67 5.40
N ILE A 70 7.36 11.24 4.26
CA ILE A 70 7.59 12.16 3.13
C ILE A 70 6.26 12.67 2.57
N LEU A 71 5.24 11.81 2.47
CA LEU A 71 3.92 12.19 2.00
C LEU A 71 3.23 13.19 2.94
N SER A 72 3.38 13.07 4.26
CA SER A 72 2.79 14.01 5.22
C SER A 72 3.38 15.42 5.13
N THR A 73 4.59 15.58 4.61
CA THR A 73 5.19 16.90 4.32
C THR A 73 4.59 17.60 3.11
N ARG A 74 3.73 16.93 2.34
CA ARG A 74 3.04 17.48 1.16
C ARG A 74 1.52 17.56 1.37
N PRO A 75 1.06 18.42 2.28
CA PRO A 75 -0.36 18.55 2.61
C PRO A 75 -1.18 19.12 1.45
N ASP A 76 -0.53 19.69 0.44
CA ASP A 76 -1.15 20.20 -0.79
C ASP A 76 -1.87 19.12 -1.62
N ARG A 77 -1.52 17.84 -1.45
CA ARG A 77 -2.06 16.72 -2.25
C ARG A 77 -2.83 15.68 -1.45
N LEU A 78 -2.97 15.88 -0.14
CA LEU A 78 -3.56 14.90 0.76
C LEU A 78 -4.71 15.52 1.56
N PRO A 79 -5.82 14.82 1.73
CA PRO A 79 -6.91 15.29 2.58
C PRO A 79 -6.47 15.28 4.05
N SER A 80 -7.00 16.21 4.84
CA SER A 80 -6.65 16.41 6.27
C SER A 80 -6.65 15.13 7.12
N PRO A 81 -7.63 14.20 7.00
CA PRO A 81 -7.61 12.95 7.76
C PRO A 81 -6.41 12.04 7.46
N LEU A 82 -5.92 12.06 6.21
CA LEU A 82 -4.73 11.29 5.83
C LEU A 82 -3.46 11.86 6.44
N ILE A 83 -3.32 13.19 6.42
CA ILE A 83 -2.16 13.86 7.04
C ILE A 83 -2.12 13.58 8.55
N ALA A 84 -3.27 13.67 9.23
CA ALA A 84 -3.37 13.43 10.66
C ALA A 84 -2.90 12.03 11.07
N GLU A 85 -3.17 11.01 10.25
CA GLU A 85 -2.72 9.64 10.50
C GLU A 85 -1.26 9.42 10.08
N LEU A 86 -0.80 10.02 8.97
CA LEU A 86 0.57 9.84 8.48
C LEU A 86 1.64 10.51 9.36
N VAL A 87 1.29 11.55 10.12
CA VAL A 87 2.19 12.19 11.10
C VAL A 87 2.48 11.29 12.30
N LEU A 88 1.67 10.25 12.54
CA LEU A 88 1.86 9.29 13.64
C LEU A 88 2.85 8.16 13.31
N LEU A 89 3.35 8.10 12.06
CA LEU A 89 4.34 7.12 11.57
C LEU A 89 5.78 7.53 11.90
#